data_AF-A0A963MI42-F1
#
_entry.id   AF-A0A963MI42-F1
#
_cell.length_a   1.000
_cell.length_b   1.000
_cell.length_c   1.000
_cell.angle_alpha   90.00
_cell.angle_beta   90.00
_cell.angle_gamma   90.00
#
_symmetry.space_group_name_H-M   'P 1'
#
loop_
_entity.id
_entity.type
_entity.pdbx_description
1 polymer ?
#
loop_
_entity_poly.entity_id
_entity_poly.type
_entity_poly.pdbx_seq_one_letter_code
_entity_poly.pdbx_strand_id
1 'polypeptide(L)'
;YGIFVGSHSTEASRDEIRRRVEAEPRSYVAQPILSLSTVPTLCDGSVAPRHVDLRPFVLSGDRPYVTTGGLTRVARDEGSLIVNSSQGGGSKDTWVIDPDVARTPRHPDALPAP
;
A
#
# COMPACT_ATOMS: atom_id res chain seq x y z
N TYR A 1 -2.35 11.45 -15.21
CA TYR A 1 -2.02 11.29 -13.78
C TYR A 1 -3.32 11.38 -13.00
N GLY A 2 -3.64 10.40 -12.15
CA GLY A 2 -5.02 10.15 -11.66
C GLY A 2 -5.27 10.37 -10.16
N ILE A 3 -4.29 10.91 -9.41
CA ILE A 3 -4.45 11.20 -7.98
C ILE A 3 -3.97 12.62 -7.72
N PHE A 4 -4.76 13.39 -6.96
CA PHE A 4 -4.45 14.75 -6.53
C PHE A 4 -4.58 14.83 -5.01
N VAL A 5 -3.53 15.32 -4.32
CA VAL A 5 -3.51 15.47 -2.86
C VAL A 5 -3.61 16.95 -2.51
N GLY A 6 -4.78 17.38 -2.04
CA GLY A 6 -5.07 18.79 -1.81
C GLY A 6 -4.17 19.45 -0.76
N SER A 7 -3.82 18.75 0.32
CA SER A 7 -3.04 19.30 1.45
C SER A 7 -1.62 19.75 1.11
N HIS A 8 -1.02 19.20 0.05
CA HIS A 8 0.35 19.50 -0.39
C HIS A 8 0.38 20.22 -1.75
N SER A 9 -0.75 20.80 -2.18
CA SER A 9 -0.90 21.40 -3.51
C SER A 9 -0.77 22.93 -3.52
N THR A 10 -0.25 23.45 -4.63
CA THR A 10 -0.26 24.90 -4.91
C THR A 10 -1.65 25.37 -5.31
N GLU A 11 -1.91 26.67 -5.24
CA GLU A 11 -3.15 27.27 -5.71
C GLU A 11 -3.37 27.04 -7.21
N ALA A 12 -2.32 27.22 -8.02
CA ALA A 12 -2.37 26.95 -9.46
C ALA A 12 -2.78 25.50 -9.78
N SER A 13 -2.25 24.52 -9.04
CA SER A 13 -2.63 23.11 -9.20
C SER A 13 -4.08 22.84 -8.75
N ARG A 14 -4.56 23.54 -7.72
CA ARG A 14 -5.97 23.47 -7.29
C ARG A 14 -6.92 24.03 -8.35
N ASP A 15 -6.55 25.12 -9.01
CA ASP A 15 -7.36 25.71 -10.07
C ASP A 15 -7.38 24.83 -11.33
N GLU A 16 -6.27 24.17 -11.64
CA GLU A 16 -6.19 23.20 -12.73
C GLU A 16 -7.09 21.99 -12.47
N ILE A 17 -7.02 21.37 -11.28
CA ILE A 17 -7.87 20.22 -10.98
C ILE A 17 -9.34 20.61 -10.87
N ARG A 18 -9.66 21.81 -10.36
CA ARG A 18 -11.04 22.33 -10.34
C ARG A 18 -11.63 22.38 -11.74
N ARG A 19 -10.94 23.02 -12.70
CA ARG A 19 -11.41 23.10 -14.09
C ARG A 19 -11.63 21.73 -14.72
N ARG A 20 -10.75 20.76 -14.42
CA ARG A 20 -10.90 19.38 -14.92
C ARG A 20 -12.10 18.66 -14.32
N VAL A 21 -12.33 18.80 -13.01
CA VAL A 21 -13.48 18.21 -12.31
C VAL A 21 -14.79 18.83 -12.80
N GLU A 22 -14.83 20.14 -13.02
CA GLU A 22 -16.01 20.83 -13.56
C GLU A 22 -16.32 20.39 -15.01
N ALA A 23 -15.30 20.14 -15.82
CA ALA A 23 -15.46 19.69 -17.20
C ALA A 23 -16.01 18.27 -17.30
N GLU A 24 -15.60 17.34 -16.41
CA GLU A 24 -16.06 15.95 -16.44
C GLU A 24 -16.25 15.37 -15.03
N PRO A 25 -17.28 15.81 -14.27
CA PRO A 25 -17.40 15.52 -12.84
C PRO A 25 -17.57 14.02 -12.53
N ARG A 26 -18.13 13.25 -13.47
CA ARG A 26 -18.34 11.80 -13.31
C ARG A 26 -17.04 10.98 -13.40
N SER A 27 -15.95 11.58 -13.88
CA SER A 27 -14.64 10.93 -13.96
C SER A 27 -13.84 11.02 -12.66
N TYR A 28 -14.37 11.68 -11.63
CA TYR A 28 -13.65 11.94 -10.38
C TYR A 28 -14.41 11.43 -9.15
N VAL A 29 -13.65 10.99 -8.15
CA VAL A 29 -14.12 10.69 -6.81
C VAL A 29 -13.19 11.40 -5.82
N ALA A 30 -13.76 11.98 -4.78
CA ALA A 30 -13.02 12.59 -3.68
C ALA A 30 -13.19 11.77 -2.40
N GLN A 31 -12.12 11.68 -1.61
CA GLN A 31 -12.11 11.02 -0.31
C GLN A 31 -11.33 11.89 0.68
N PRO A 32 -11.69 11.85 1.98
CA PRO A 32 -10.86 12.47 3.02
C PRO A 32 -9.44 11.93 2.99
N ILE A 33 -8.47 12.76 3.38
CA ILE A 33 -7.09 12.30 3.53
C ILE A 33 -7.03 11.33 4.70
N LEU A 34 -6.54 10.12 4.44
CA LEU A 34 -6.31 9.10 5.45
C LEU A 34 -4.84 9.11 5.87
N SER A 35 -4.60 9.00 7.17
CA SER A 35 -3.27 8.76 7.71
C SER A 35 -2.89 7.30 7.44
N LEU A 36 -2.14 7.07 6.36
CA LEU A 36 -1.65 5.73 6.04
C LEU A 36 -0.62 5.26 7.06
N SER A 37 -0.69 3.99 7.46
CA SER A 37 0.35 3.36 8.25
C SER A 37 1.71 3.43 7.52
N THR A 38 2.79 3.40 8.30
CA THR A 38 4.16 3.38 7.77
C THR A 38 4.87 2.08 8.11
N VAL A 39 5.79 1.65 7.25
CA VAL A 39 6.69 0.52 7.48
C VAL A 39 8.16 0.96 7.40
N PRO A 40 9.07 0.37 8.19
CA PRO A 40 10.50 0.63 8.09
C PRO A 40 11.02 0.29 6.70
N THR A 41 11.66 1.24 6.03
CA THR A 41 12.13 1.11 4.65
C THR A 41 13.57 1.61 4.54
N LEU A 42 14.44 0.82 3.93
CA LEU A 42 15.81 1.22 3.66
C LEU A 42 15.81 2.26 2.53
N CYS A 43 16.16 3.50 2.87
CA CYS A 43 16.25 4.65 1.97
C CYS A 43 17.65 5.25 2.12
N ASP A 44 18.41 5.29 1.02
CA ASP A 44 19.73 5.93 0.98
C ASP A 44 20.68 5.51 2.12
N GLY A 45 20.67 4.22 2.45
CA GLY A 45 21.51 3.64 3.51
C GLY A 45 21.00 3.83 4.94
N SER A 46 19.85 4.48 5.12
CA SER A 46 19.20 4.68 6.42
C SER A 46 17.81 4.03 6.48
N VAL A 47 17.36 3.60 7.65
CA VAL A 47 16.00 3.09 7.83
C VAL A 47 15.08 4.25 8.18
N ALA A 48 14.09 4.49 7.33
CA ALA A 48 13.10 5.55 7.51
C ALA A 48 11.67 5.01 7.32
N PRO A 49 10.66 5.62 7.98
CA PRO A 49 9.27 5.24 7.78
C PRO A 49 8.81 5.66 6.38
N ARG A 50 8.05 4.78 5.70
CA ARG A 50 7.37 5.07 4.44
C ARG A 50 5.95 4.54 4.46
N HIS A 51 5.02 5.28 3.85
CA HIS A 51 3.62 4.87 3.78
C HIS A 51 3.46 3.58 2.99
N VAL A 52 2.57 2.72 3.45
CA VAL A 52 2.32 1.40 2.90
C VAL A 52 0.87 1.24 2.50
N ASP A 53 0.64 0.47 1.43
CA ASP A 53 -0.65 -0.16 1.19
C ASP A 53 -0.49 -1.68 1.05
N LEU A 54 -1.58 -2.39 1.33
CA LEU A 54 -1.67 -3.83 1.15
C LEU A 54 -2.86 -4.14 0.25
N ARG A 55 -2.59 -4.90 -0.81
CA ARG A 55 -3.60 -5.43 -1.72
C ARG A 55 -3.66 -6.95 -1.58
N PRO A 56 -4.54 -7.49 -0.72
CA PRO A 56 -4.83 -8.92 -0.72
C PRO A 56 -5.63 -9.31 -1.97
N PHE A 57 -5.67 -10.60 -2.27
CA PHE A 57 -6.47 -11.13 -3.37
C PHE A 57 -7.57 -12.04 -2.82
N VAL A 58 -8.78 -11.86 -3.35
CA VAL A 58 -9.91 -12.73 -3.06
C VAL A 58 -10.11 -13.66 -4.25
N LEU A 59 -10.01 -14.97 -4.02
CA LEU A 59 -10.33 -16.01 -4.99
C LEU A 59 -11.81 -16.36 -4.84
N SER A 60 -12.55 -16.27 -5.94
CA SER A 60 -13.98 -16.55 -5.96
C SER A 60 -14.24 -17.91 -6.61
N GLY A 61 -15.03 -18.74 -5.94
CA GLY A 61 -15.49 -20.06 -6.37
C GLY A 61 -16.63 -20.51 -5.47
N ASP A 62 -16.88 -21.82 -5.35
CA ASP A 62 -17.94 -22.35 -4.47
C ASP A 62 -17.82 -21.86 -3.02
N ARG A 63 -16.59 -21.59 -2.57
CA ARG A 63 -16.30 -20.89 -1.33
C ARG A 63 -15.29 -19.77 -1.60
N PRO A 64 -15.62 -18.51 -1.27
CA PRO A 64 -14.65 -17.41 -1.41
C PRO A 64 -13.51 -17.60 -0.41
N TYR A 65 -12.29 -17.28 -0.84
CA TYR A 65 -11.07 -17.40 -0.05
C TYR A 65 -10.18 -16.17 -0.22
N VAL A 66 -9.62 -15.66 0.88
CA VAL A 66 -8.63 -14.57 0.86
C VAL A 66 -7.24 -15.16 0.97
N THR A 67 -6.33 -14.76 0.10
CA THR A 67 -4.95 -15.25 0.11
C THR A 67 -4.23 -14.92 1.42
N THR A 68 -3.41 -15.85 1.93
CA THR A 68 -2.48 -15.63 3.05
C THR A 68 -1.25 -14.84 2.58
N GLY A 69 -1.49 -13.61 2.15
CA GLY A 69 -0.51 -12.73 1.54
C GLY A 69 -1.19 -11.69 0.66
N GLY A 70 -0.37 -10.93 -0.06
CA GLY A 70 -0.85 -9.89 -0.96
C GLY A 70 0.29 -9.07 -1.49
N LEU A 71 -0.03 -8.18 -2.43
CA LEU A 71 0.91 -7.20 -2.93
C LEU A 71 0.99 -6.05 -1.92
N THR A 72 2.10 -5.94 -1.21
CA THR A 72 2.41 -4.76 -0.40
C THR A 72 3.16 -3.75 -1.25
N ARG A 73 2.68 -2.51 -1.31
CA ARG A 73 3.38 -1.40 -1.99
C ARG A 73 3.78 -0.34 -0.98
N VAL A 74 4.90 0.31 -1.25
CA VAL A 74 5.52 1.28 -0.34
C VAL A 74 5.88 2.53 -1.12
N ALA A 75 5.55 3.69 -0.56
CA ALA A 75 5.97 4.98 -1.11
C ALA A 75 7.49 5.09 -1.05
N ARG A 76 8.14 5.51 -2.15
CA ARG A 76 9.59 5.75 -2.15
C ARG A 76 9.94 7.09 -1.52
N ASP A 77 9.22 8.12 -1.94
CA ASP A 77 9.46 9.49 -1.50
C ASP A 77 8.98 9.70 -0.07
N GLU A 78 9.75 10.48 0.68
CA GLU A 78 9.42 10.84 2.05
C GLU A 78 8.10 11.62 2.11
N GLY A 79 7.22 11.24 3.04
CA GLY A 79 5.91 11.89 3.22
C GLY A 79 4.90 11.66 2.09
N SER A 80 5.26 10.96 1.02
CA SER A 80 4.34 10.71 -0.10
C SER A 80 3.26 9.71 0.30
N LEU A 81 2.00 10.10 0.09
CA LEU A 81 0.83 9.22 0.20
C LEU A 81 0.62 8.37 -1.06
N ILE A 82 1.45 8.55 -2.09
CA ILE A 82 1.33 7.86 -3.37
C ILE A 82 2.19 6.60 -3.34
N VAL A 83 1.51 5.47 -3.33
CA VAL A 83 2.08 4.12 -3.24
C VAL A 83 1.99 3.35 -4.57
N ASN A 84 1.38 3.95 -5.61
CA ASN A 84 1.25 3.31 -6.92
C ASN A 84 2.62 3.13 -7.61
N SER A 85 2.85 1.92 -8.12
CA SER A 85 4.10 1.54 -8.79
C SER A 85 4.38 2.33 -10.06
N SER A 86 3.34 2.77 -10.78
CA SER A 86 3.47 3.63 -11.97
C SER A 86 4.07 5.01 -11.67
N GLN A 87 4.17 5.39 -10.39
CA GLN A 87 4.77 6.65 -9.93
C GLN A 87 5.95 6.39 -8.98
N GLY A 88 6.63 5.25 -9.16
CA GLY A 88 7.85 4.93 -8.41
C GLY A 88 7.61 4.17 -7.10
N GLY A 89 6.39 3.76 -6.76
CA GLY A 89 6.15 2.90 -5.59
C GLY A 89 6.99 1.61 -5.61
N GLY A 90 7.64 1.28 -4.50
CA GLY A 90 8.31 0.00 -4.28
C GLY A 90 7.34 -1.10 -3.85
N SER A 91 7.79 -2.34 -3.78
CA SER A 91 7.02 -3.47 -3.23
C SER A 91 7.77 -4.14 -2.09
N LYS A 92 7.03 -4.81 -1.21
CA LYS A 92 7.56 -5.66 -0.15
C LYS A 92 6.81 -6.98 -0.10
N ASP A 93 7.45 -7.99 0.48
CA ASP A 93 6.78 -9.23 0.83
C ASP A 93 5.82 -9.01 1.98
N THR A 94 4.68 -9.71 1.93
CA THR A 94 3.67 -9.69 2.99
C THR A 94 3.71 -11.03 3.70
N TRP A 95 4.09 -11.03 4.97
CA TRP A 95 4.09 -12.25 5.79
C TRP A 95 2.85 -12.28 6.67
N VAL A 96 1.97 -13.26 6.44
CA VAL A 96 0.86 -13.58 7.34
C VAL A 96 1.31 -14.72 8.22
N ILE A 97 1.44 -14.46 9.52
CA ILE A 97 1.98 -15.42 10.48
C ILE A 97 0.83 -16.06 11.24
N ASP A 98 0.82 -17.39 11.28
CA ASP A 98 -0.03 -18.15 12.19
C ASP A 98 0.52 -18.02 13.63
N PRO A 99 -0.24 -17.42 14.56
CA PRO A 99 0.22 -17.20 15.93
C PRO A 99 0.51 -18.50 16.69
N ASP A 100 -0.09 -19.63 16.29
CA ASP A 100 0.08 -20.92 16.94
C ASP A 100 1.33 -21.65 16.42
N VAL A 101 1.68 -21.45 15.15
CA VAL A 101 2.95 -21.94 14.56
C VAL A 101 4.14 -21.12 15.07
N ALA A 102 3.97 -19.81 15.25
CA ALA A 102 5.03 -18.90 15.69
C ALA A 102 5.49 -19.12 17.15
N ARG A 103 4.69 -19.81 17.96
CA ARG A 103 4.97 -20.11 19.37
C ARG A 103 5.64 -21.46 19.61
N THR A 104 5.75 -22.30 18.58
CA THR A 104 6.41 -23.60 18.70
C THR A 104 7.91 -23.43 18.44
N PRO A 105 8.80 -23.71 19.42
CA PRO A 105 10.24 -23.67 19.18
C PRO A 105 10.59 -24.67 18.06
N ARG A 106 11.08 -24.17 16.93
CA ARG A 106 11.57 -25.05 15.85
C ARG A 106 12.91 -25.63 16.28
N HIS A 107 12.93 -26.90 16.66
CA HIS A 107 14.17 -27.68 16.73
C HIS A 107 14.74 -27.76 15.30
N PRO A 108 16.05 -27.51 15.07
CA PRO A 108 16.61 -27.35 13.74
C PRO A 108 16.47 -28.56 12.79
N ASP A 109 16.14 -29.74 13.32
CA ASP A 109 16.04 -31.00 12.57
C ASP A 109 14.61 -31.53 12.37
N ALA A 110 13.57 -30.76 12.70
CA ALA A 110 12.20 -31.22 12.48
C ALA A 110 11.82 -31.08 10.99
N LEU A 111 11.85 -32.18 10.25
CA LEU A 111 11.25 -32.26 8.91
C LEU A 111 9.74 -31.96 8.99
N PRO A 112 9.16 -31.24 8.02
CA PRO A 112 7.73 -31.00 8.01
C PRO A 112 6.96 -32.33 7.89
N ALA A 113 5.89 -32.45 8.67
CA ALA A 113 4.95 -33.58 8.60
C ALA A 113 4.36 -33.69 7.18
N PRO A 114 4.04 -34.92 6.73
CA PRO A 114 3.62 -35.19 5.35
C PRO A 114 2.36 -34.43 4.92
#